data_AF-A0A0S2HV33-F1
#
_entry.id   AF-A0A0S2HV33-F1
#
_cell.length_a   1.000
_cell.length_b   1.000
_cell.length_c   1.000
_cell.angle_alpha   90.00
_cell.angle_beta   90.00
_cell.angle_gamma   90.00
#
_symmetry.space_group_name_H-M   'P 1'
#
loop_
_entity.id
_entity.type
_entity.pdbx_description
1 polymer ?
#
loop_
_entity_poly.entity_id
_entity_poly.type
_entity_poly.pdbx_seq_one_letter_code
_entity_poly.pdbx_strand_id
1 'polypeptide(L)'
;MQIPDIKKRLPIMSVLAHYGIKPDKNDHIKCPFHEDDKPSCKIYTETNTYNCFGCGKTGDVIQFIQDKENCDKHTALKKAAELAGENTEVMGISSGKASVKEAENFAELFNRQKDGLPRSPKAQEYLRNRCLEELQEVGYNSGVNWKKLKQCITFPLKDKNGNIVSLYGRRITESNGHNAEFGKHYYTENRKGLYPHYPDKHTETLIITEAIIDAATLQLSIENNQLEVSR
;
A
#
# COMPACT_ATOMS: atom_id res chain seq x y z
N MET A 1 8.01 -14.76 -5.20
CA MET A 1 6.77 -14.04 -5.59
C MET A 1 6.11 -13.52 -4.32
N GLN A 2 5.79 -12.23 -4.21
CA GLN A 2 5.18 -11.70 -2.98
C GLN A 2 3.65 -11.81 -3.02
N ILE A 3 3.01 -11.89 -1.85
CA ILE A 3 1.54 -12.03 -1.69
C ILE A 3 0.73 -10.99 -2.50
N PRO A 4 1.13 -9.70 -2.56
CA PRO A 4 0.42 -8.70 -3.37
C PRO A 4 0.49 -8.94 -4.89
N ASP A 5 1.54 -9.63 -5.36
CA ASP A 5 1.73 -9.92 -6.79
C ASP A 5 0.78 -11.04 -7.25
N ILE A 6 0.55 -12.02 -6.38
CA ILE A 6 -0.40 -13.12 -6.63
C ILE A 6 -1.82 -12.57 -6.72
N LYS A 7 -2.22 -11.70 -5.78
CA LYS A 7 -3.56 -11.08 -5.76
C LYS A 7 -3.86 -10.18 -6.95
N LYS A 8 -2.82 -9.59 -7.58
CA LYS A 8 -2.95 -8.76 -8.79
C LYS A 8 -2.94 -9.57 -10.09
N ARG A 9 -2.29 -10.74 -10.09
CA ARG A 9 -2.11 -11.58 -11.29
C ARG A 9 -3.11 -12.72 -11.41
N LEU A 10 -3.82 -13.03 -10.32
CA LEU A 10 -4.83 -14.08 -10.30
C LEU A 10 -6.23 -13.45 -10.24
N PRO A 11 -6.94 -13.34 -11.38
CA PRO A 11 -8.34 -12.96 -11.39
C PRO A 11 -9.17 -13.98 -10.61
N ILE A 12 -10.17 -13.51 -9.87
CA ILE A 12 -11.12 -14.35 -9.14
C ILE A 12 -11.87 -15.26 -10.10
N MET A 13 -12.11 -14.81 -11.33
CA MET A 13 -12.68 -15.62 -12.40
C MET A 13 -11.82 -16.85 -12.73
N SER A 14 -10.49 -16.73 -12.71
CA SER A 14 -9.59 -17.86 -12.92
C SER A 14 -9.64 -18.85 -11.75
N VAL A 15 -9.78 -18.35 -10.53
CA VAL A 15 -9.98 -19.19 -9.34
C VAL A 15 -11.30 -19.95 -9.43
N LEU A 16 -12.39 -19.26 -9.80
CA LEU A 16 -13.69 -19.89 -10.01
C LEU A 16 -13.62 -20.97 -11.10
N ALA A 17 -12.98 -20.67 -12.24
CA ALA A 17 -12.78 -21.60 -13.33
C ALA A 17 -12.00 -22.85 -12.90
N HIS A 18 -10.94 -22.69 -12.10
CA HIS A 18 -10.18 -23.82 -11.54
C HIS A 18 -11.08 -24.77 -10.72
N TYR A 19 -12.02 -24.23 -9.95
CA TYR A 19 -12.99 -25.02 -9.19
C TYR A 19 -14.25 -25.42 -9.99
N GLY A 20 -14.28 -25.15 -11.31
CA GLY A 20 -15.43 -25.46 -12.16
C GLY A 20 -16.68 -24.62 -11.87
N ILE A 21 -16.53 -23.49 -11.19
CA ILE A 21 -17.62 -22.60 -10.80
C ILE A 21 -17.82 -21.54 -11.88
N LYS A 22 -19.06 -21.38 -12.36
CA LYS A 22 -19.43 -20.36 -13.34
C LYS A 22 -20.44 -19.39 -12.72
N PRO A 23 -20.15 -18.08 -12.70
CA PRO A 23 -21.14 -17.07 -12.34
C PRO A 23 -22.30 -17.03 -13.32
N ASP A 24 -23.46 -16.62 -12.82
CA ASP A 24 -24.62 -16.29 -13.64
C ASP A 24 -24.45 -14.92 -14.33
N LYS A 25 -25.49 -14.49 -15.07
CA LYS A 25 -25.52 -13.21 -15.79
C LYS A 25 -25.37 -11.96 -14.90
N ASN A 26 -25.52 -12.10 -13.59
CA ASN A 26 -25.44 -11.03 -12.60
C ASN A 26 -24.21 -11.19 -11.68
N ASP A 27 -23.25 -12.03 -12.06
CA ASP A 27 -22.05 -12.37 -11.29
C ASP A 27 -22.35 -13.06 -9.95
N HIS A 28 -23.45 -13.81 -9.85
CA HIS A 28 -23.76 -14.62 -8.67
C HIS A 28 -23.37 -16.09 -8.87
N ILE A 29 -22.89 -16.72 -7.81
CA ILE A 29 -22.62 -18.15 -7.71
C ILE A 29 -23.38 -18.74 -6.53
N LYS A 30 -23.70 -20.04 -6.60
CA LYS A 30 -24.03 -20.80 -5.39
C LYS A 30 -22.83 -20.77 -4.46
N CYS A 31 -23.06 -20.44 -3.20
CA CYS A 31 -21.97 -20.28 -2.25
C CYS A 31 -21.25 -21.63 -2.08
N PRO A 32 -19.94 -21.69 -2.28
CA PRO A 32 -19.21 -22.94 -2.18
C PRO A 32 -18.77 -23.27 -0.74
N PHE A 33 -19.16 -22.45 0.24
CA PHE A 33 -18.76 -22.52 1.65
C PHE A 33 -19.89 -22.96 2.60
N HIS A 34 -21.13 -23.05 2.10
CA HIS A 34 -22.27 -23.59 2.82
C HIS A 34 -23.23 -24.27 1.85
N GLU A 35 -24.18 -25.05 2.35
CA GLU A 35 -25.25 -25.61 1.51
C GLU A 35 -26.14 -24.49 0.99
N ASP A 36 -26.14 -24.30 -0.32
CA ASP A 36 -26.82 -23.17 -0.95
C ASP A 36 -27.61 -23.61 -2.20
N ASP A 37 -28.93 -23.51 -2.13
CA ASP A 37 -29.82 -23.88 -3.21
C ASP A 37 -29.92 -22.81 -4.30
N LYS A 38 -29.71 -21.53 -3.95
CA LYS A 38 -29.88 -20.36 -4.83
C LYS A 38 -28.60 -19.53 -4.84
N PRO A 39 -28.13 -19.00 -5.99
CA PRO A 39 -26.91 -18.18 -6.03
C PRO A 39 -26.93 -17.00 -5.03
N SER A 40 -26.26 -17.15 -3.89
CA SER A 40 -26.22 -16.14 -2.81
C SER A 40 -24.88 -15.40 -2.71
N CYS A 41 -23.86 -15.86 -3.44
CA CYS A 41 -22.52 -15.30 -3.41
C CYS A 41 -22.24 -14.47 -4.65
N LYS A 42 -22.06 -13.16 -4.46
CA LYS A 42 -21.76 -12.20 -5.53
C LYS A 42 -20.26 -12.04 -5.71
N ILE A 43 -19.85 -12.07 -6.97
CA ILE A 43 -18.47 -11.89 -7.41
C ILE A 43 -18.29 -10.45 -7.90
N TYR A 44 -17.19 -9.83 -7.49
CA TYR A 44 -16.81 -8.49 -7.90
C TYR A 44 -15.47 -8.58 -8.63
N THR A 45 -15.52 -8.66 -9.96
CA THR A 45 -14.34 -8.79 -10.83
C THR A 45 -13.43 -7.58 -10.75
N GLU A 46 -14.01 -6.36 -10.71
CA GLU A 46 -13.28 -5.09 -10.63
C GLU A 46 -12.40 -4.96 -9.38
N THR A 47 -12.89 -5.46 -8.24
CA THR A 47 -12.17 -5.42 -6.96
C THR A 47 -11.47 -6.74 -6.62
N ASN A 48 -11.67 -7.77 -7.44
CA ASN A 48 -11.14 -9.12 -7.26
C ASN A 48 -11.57 -9.78 -5.94
N THR A 49 -12.83 -9.58 -5.54
CA THR A 49 -13.40 -10.01 -4.24
C THR A 49 -14.75 -10.70 -4.40
N TYR A 50 -15.23 -11.34 -3.34
CA TYR A 50 -16.57 -11.92 -3.26
C TYR A 50 -17.28 -11.52 -1.96
N ASN A 51 -18.61 -11.60 -1.98
CA ASN A 51 -19.45 -11.51 -0.78
C ASN A 51 -20.64 -12.45 -0.89
N CYS A 52 -20.81 -13.34 0.10
CA CYS A 52 -21.97 -14.19 0.23
C CYS A 52 -23.01 -13.59 1.18
N PHE A 53 -24.18 -13.26 0.64
CA PHE A 53 -25.31 -12.71 1.38
C PHE A 53 -26.07 -13.75 2.21
N GLY A 54 -25.84 -15.05 1.99
CA GLY A 54 -26.43 -16.14 2.77
C GLY A 54 -25.68 -16.43 4.07
N CYS A 55 -24.37 -16.67 3.98
CA CYS A 55 -23.52 -17.04 5.13
C CYS A 55 -22.62 -15.90 5.67
N GLY A 56 -22.61 -14.74 5.02
CA GLY A 56 -21.82 -13.57 5.42
C GLY A 56 -20.32 -13.63 5.11
N LYS A 57 -19.82 -14.72 4.51
CA LYS A 57 -18.41 -14.82 4.12
C LYS A 57 -18.08 -13.80 3.02
N THR A 58 -17.01 -13.05 3.23
CA THR A 58 -16.47 -12.04 2.32
C THR A 58 -14.96 -12.15 2.28
N GLY A 59 -14.35 -11.85 1.14
CA GLY A 59 -12.90 -11.98 1.01
C GLY A 59 -12.37 -11.75 -0.39
N ASP A 60 -11.04 -11.89 -0.52
CA ASP A 60 -10.33 -11.87 -1.79
C ASP A 60 -10.04 -13.29 -2.31
N VAL A 61 -9.33 -13.38 -3.44
CA VAL A 61 -8.95 -14.65 -4.07
C VAL A 61 -8.22 -15.63 -3.14
N ILE A 62 -7.43 -15.15 -2.19
CA ILE A 62 -6.71 -16.02 -1.24
C ILE A 62 -7.67 -16.50 -0.15
N GLN A 63 -8.57 -15.62 0.30
CA GLN A 63 -9.60 -16.01 1.26
C GLN A 63 -10.56 -17.04 0.66
N PHE A 64 -10.89 -16.90 -0.62
CA PHE A 64 -11.73 -17.86 -1.35
C PHE A 64 -11.10 -19.26 -1.34
N ILE A 65 -9.79 -19.37 -1.62
CA ILE A 65 -9.06 -20.66 -1.63
C ILE A 65 -8.99 -21.24 -0.22
N GLN A 66 -8.67 -20.43 0.80
CA GLN A 66 -8.64 -20.87 2.21
C GLN A 66 -9.99 -21.46 2.63
N ASP A 67 -11.08 -20.73 2.36
CA ASP A 67 -12.42 -21.16 2.73
C ASP A 67 -12.88 -22.38 1.92
N LYS A 68 -12.46 -22.49 0.64
CA LYS A 68 -12.86 -23.59 -0.23
C LYS A 68 -12.14 -24.90 0.08
N GLU A 69 -10.84 -24.83 0.34
CA GLU A 69 -10.00 -26.00 0.62
C GLU A 69 -9.85 -26.27 2.13
N ASN A 70 -10.44 -25.42 2.98
CA ASN A 70 -10.30 -25.45 4.43
C ASN A 70 -8.82 -25.55 4.87
N CYS A 71 -7.98 -24.69 4.29
CA CYS A 71 -6.53 -24.71 4.49
C CYS A 71 -6.00 -23.41 5.10
N ASP A 72 -4.78 -23.46 5.63
CA ASP A 72 -4.13 -22.27 6.16
C ASP A 72 -3.72 -21.29 5.05
N LYS A 73 -3.46 -20.05 5.45
CA LYS A 73 -3.08 -18.95 4.54
C LYS A 73 -1.83 -19.24 3.70
N HIS A 74 -0.82 -19.92 4.25
CA HIS A 74 0.41 -20.21 3.54
C HIS A 74 0.18 -21.27 2.45
N THR A 75 -0.61 -22.29 2.75
CA THR A 75 -1.05 -23.32 1.79
C THR A 75 -1.87 -22.69 0.66
N ALA A 76 -2.84 -21.84 0.99
CA ALA A 76 -3.63 -21.13 -0.01
C ALA A 76 -2.79 -20.19 -0.90
N LEU A 77 -1.75 -19.57 -0.35
CA LEU A 77 -0.83 -18.71 -1.11
C LEU A 77 0.01 -19.49 -2.12
N LYS A 78 0.46 -20.70 -1.79
CA LYS A 78 1.16 -21.58 -2.73
C LYS A 78 0.25 -21.98 -3.89
N LYS A 79 -0.99 -22.36 -3.57
CA LYS A 79 -1.99 -22.71 -4.60
C LYS A 79 -2.30 -21.54 -5.52
N ALA A 80 -2.52 -20.35 -4.94
CA ALA A 80 -2.75 -19.15 -5.73
C ALA A 80 -1.54 -18.76 -6.60
N ALA A 81 -0.32 -19.01 -6.12
CA ALA A 81 0.90 -18.82 -6.90
C ALA A 81 0.98 -19.74 -8.13
N GLU A 82 0.61 -21.01 -7.97
CA GLU A 82 0.54 -21.99 -9.05
C GLU A 82 -0.50 -21.58 -10.09
N LEU A 83 -1.72 -21.25 -9.64
CA LEU A 83 -2.80 -20.79 -10.52
C LEU A 83 -2.44 -19.52 -11.28
N ALA A 84 -1.74 -18.58 -10.65
CA ALA A 84 -1.27 -17.36 -11.32
C ALA A 84 -0.22 -17.65 -12.41
N GLY A 85 0.55 -18.74 -12.28
CA GLY A 85 1.54 -19.18 -13.26
C GLY A 85 0.94 -19.92 -14.45
N GLU A 86 -0.16 -20.65 -14.26
CA GLU A 86 -0.85 -21.43 -15.30
C GLU A 86 -1.78 -20.57 -16.20
N ASN A 87 -2.22 -19.40 -15.73
CA ASN A 87 -3.10 -18.49 -16.48
C ASN A 87 -2.41 -17.73 -17.64
N THR A 88 -1.17 -18.07 -18.00
CA THR A 88 -0.42 -17.43 -19.11
C THR A 88 -0.82 -17.95 -20.50
N GLU A 89 -1.53 -19.07 -20.63
CA GLU A 89 -1.81 -19.70 -21.94
C GLU A 89 -3.25 -19.53 -22.45
N VAL A 90 -4.17 -18.97 -21.68
CA VAL A 90 -5.58 -18.87 -22.07
C VAL A 90 -6.06 -17.42 -22.03
N MET A 91 -5.69 -16.64 -23.06
CA MET A 91 -6.55 -15.67 -23.74
C MET A 91 -5.70 -14.73 -24.63
N GLY A 92 -5.62 -15.07 -25.91
CA GLY A 92 -5.23 -14.13 -26.95
C GLY A 92 -6.33 -13.11 -27.18
N ILE A 93 -6.21 -11.92 -26.58
CA ILE A 93 -6.91 -10.70 -27.01
C ILE A 93 -5.92 -9.54 -26.95
N SER A 94 -5.61 -9.03 -28.15
CA SER A 94 -5.06 -7.72 -28.49
C SER A 94 -4.45 -6.89 -27.36
N SER A 95 -3.12 -6.82 -27.35
CA SER A 95 -2.33 -5.58 -27.40
C SER A 95 -2.84 -4.35 -26.64
N GLY A 96 -3.37 -4.49 -25.43
CA GLY A 96 -3.40 -3.42 -24.45
C GLY A 96 -2.09 -3.48 -23.71
N LYS A 97 -1.10 -2.65 -24.09
CA LYS A 97 0.24 -2.55 -23.47
C LYS A 97 0.16 -2.88 -21.98
N ALA A 98 0.57 -4.09 -21.59
CA ALA A 98 0.87 -4.40 -20.22
C ALA A 98 2.04 -3.48 -19.86
N SER A 99 1.73 -2.39 -19.16
CA SER A 99 2.78 -1.65 -18.49
C SER A 99 3.48 -2.65 -17.59
N VAL A 100 4.72 -2.98 -17.94
CA VAL A 100 5.71 -3.29 -16.93
C VAL A 100 5.52 -2.17 -15.91
N LYS A 101 4.90 -2.44 -14.76
CA LYS A 101 4.96 -1.48 -13.66
C LYS A 101 6.43 -1.46 -13.32
N GLU A 102 7.15 -0.52 -13.92
CA GLU A 102 8.45 -0.09 -13.44
C GLU A 102 8.34 -0.05 -11.92
N ALA A 103 9.28 -0.71 -11.24
CA ALA A 103 9.38 -0.60 -9.81
C ALA A 103 9.22 0.88 -9.45
N GLU A 104 8.27 1.21 -8.55
CA GLU A 104 7.97 2.59 -8.22
C GLU A 104 9.30 3.28 -7.85
N ASN A 105 9.77 4.19 -8.70
CA ASN A 105 11.00 4.91 -8.45
C ASN A 105 10.72 5.93 -7.34
N PHE A 106 10.87 5.47 -6.09
CA PHE A 106 10.54 6.28 -4.92
C PHE A 106 11.38 7.54 -4.83
N ALA A 107 12.61 7.54 -5.36
CA ALA A 107 13.44 8.72 -5.40
C ALA A 107 12.84 9.80 -6.33
N GLU A 108 12.52 9.44 -7.57
CA GLU A 108 11.89 10.37 -8.53
C GLU A 108 10.53 10.85 -8.03
N LEU A 109 9.74 9.92 -7.50
CA LEU A 109 8.42 10.20 -6.95
C LEU A 109 8.51 11.16 -5.76
N PHE A 110 9.45 10.95 -4.84
CA PHE A 110 9.67 11.82 -3.69
C PHE A 110 10.15 13.21 -4.12
N ASN A 111 11.09 13.29 -5.06
CA ASN A 111 11.57 14.57 -5.59
C ASN A 111 10.41 15.40 -6.16
N ARG A 112 9.51 14.79 -6.93
CA ARG A 112 8.30 15.46 -7.43
C ARG A 112 7.38 15.95 -6.30
N GLN A 113 7.26 15.18 -5.21
CA GLN A 113 6.45 15.55 -4.05
C GLN A 113 7.10 16.68 -3.24
N LYS A 114 8.44 16.70 -3.13
CA LYS A 114 9.22 17.78 -2.54
C LYS A 114 9.09 19.06 -3.36
N ASP A 115 9.25 18.98 -4.68
CA ASP A 115 9.09 20.13 -5.58
C ASP A 115 7.66 20.69 -5.58
N GLY A 116 6.67 19.81 -5.39
CA GLY A 116 5.26 20.19 -5.32
C GLY A 116 4.85 20.81 -3.98
N LEU A 117 5.59 20.55 -2.91
CA LEU A 117 5.22 20.92 -1.54
C LEU A 117 5.06 22.45 -1.34
N PRO A 118 5.95 23.33 -1.82
CA PRO A 118 5.78 24.79 -1.66
C PRO A 118 4.50 25.33 -2.30
N ARG A 119 3.94 24.64 -3.30
CA ARG A 119 2.72 25.02 -4.00
C ARG A 119 1.44 24.63 -3.25
N SER A 120 1.54 24.03 -2.07
CA SER A 120 0.39 23.58 -1.28
C SER A 120 0.27 24.33 0.04
N PRO A 121 -0.58 25.37 0.13
CA PRO A 121 -0.75 26.17 1.34
C PRO A 121 -1.08 25.35 2.58
N LYS A 122 -1.99 24.37 2.47
CA LYS A 122 -2.37 23.47 3.57
C LYS A 122 -1.25 22.56 4.05
N ALA A 123 -0.36 22.12 3.16
CA ALA A 123 0.77 21.28 3.53
C ALA A 123 1.82 22.10 4.27
N GLN A 124 2.08 23.31 3.76
CA GLN A 124 2.93 24.30 4.42
C GLN A 124 2.40 24.70 5.80
N GLU A 125 1.09 24.93 5.92
CA GLU A 125 0.43 25.22 7.18
C GLU A 125 0.53 24.06 8.17
N TYR A 126 0.30 22.83 7.71
CA TYR A 126 0.50 21.65 8.56
C TYR A 126 1.94 21.57 9.10
N LEU A 127 2.96 21.79 8.25
CA LEU A 127 4.36 21.76 8.68
C LEU A 127 4.66 22.84 9.72
N ARG A 128 4.19 24.09 9.51
CA ARG A 128 4.33 25.18 10.49
C ARG A 128 3.68 24.85 11.82
N ASN A 129 2.46 24.31 11.79
CA ASN A 129 1.74 23.90 13.00
C ASN A 129 2.44 22.75 13.74
N ARG A 130 3.39 22.06 13.08
CA ARG A 130 4.23 21.01 13.67
C ARG A 130 5.67 21.46 13.92
N CYS A 131 6.01 22.71 13.64
CA CYS A 131 7.38 23.23 13.70
C CYS A 131 8.36 22.43 12.84
N LEU A 132 7.95 22.08 11.62
CA LEU A 132 8.72 21.27 10.65
C LEU A 132 8.93 21.99 9.30
N GLU A 133 8.70 23.30 9.24
CA GLU A 133 8.82 24.10 8.02
C GLU A 133 10.25 24.19 7.47
N GLU A 134 11.27 24.03 8.34
CA GLU A 134 12.69 24.06 7.97
C GLU A 134 13.21 22.69 7.48
N LEU A 135 12.39 21.64 7.58
CA LEU A 135 12.80 20.29 7.23
C LEU A 135 13.15 20.17 5.75
N GLN A 136 14.37 19.73 5.45
CA GLN A 136 14.86 19.68 4.07
C GLN A 136 14.34 18.48 3.28
N GLU A 137 14.11 17.34 3.93
CA GLU A 137 13.70 16.09 3.28
C GLU A 137 12.25 15.74 3.59
N VAL A 138 11.35 16.59 3.11
CA VAL A 138 9.90 16.40 3.24
C VAL A 138 9.18 16.73 1.93
N GLY A 139 8.12 15.99 1.63
CA GLY A 139 7.29 16.18 0.45
C GLY A 139 5.81 16.26 0.78
N TYR A 140 5.00 16.55 -0.24
CA TYR A 140 3.55 16.45 -0.13
C TYR A 140 2.95 15.75 -1.35
N ASN A 141 2.14 14.72 -1.10
CA ASN A 141 1.40 14.03 -2.14
C ASN A 141 -0.06 14.47 -2.17
N SER A 142 -0.42 15.25 -3.19
CA SER A 142 -1.81 15.64 -3.46
C SER A 142 -2.71 14.49 -3.93
N GLY A 143 -2.13 13.39 -4.42
CA GLY A 143 -2.86 12.30 -5.06
C GLY A 143 -3.09 12.49 -6.56
N VAL A 144 -2.49 13.51 -7.18
CA VAL A 144 -2.55 13.73 -8.64
C VAL A 144 -1.71 12.67 -9.36
N ASN A 145 -0.41 12.62 -9.07
CA ASN A 145 0.55 11.77 -9.76
C ASN A 145 0.69 10.37 -9.15
N TRP A 146 0.26 10.19 -7.90
CA TRP A 146 0.33 8.91 -7.22
C TRP A 146 -0.80 8.78 -6.22
N LYS A 147 -1.70 7.82 -6.46
CA LYS A 147 -2.94 7.68 -5.68
C LYS A 147 -2.71 7.15 -4.26
N LYS A 148 -1.64 6.37 -4.04
CA LYS A 148 -1.21 5.93 -2.70
C LYS A 148 -0.73 7.12 -1.89
N LEU A 149 -0.91 7.11 -0.56
CA LEU A 149 -0.54 8.22 0.32
C LEU A 149 -1.15 9.58 -0.10
N LYS A 150 -2.35 9.57 -0.71
CA LYS A 150 -3.03 10.80 -1.12
C LYS A 150 -3.33 11.69 0.10
N GLN A 151 -3.10 13.00 -0.06
CA GLN A 151 -3.25 14.03 0.97
C GLN A 151 -2.32 13.82 2.17
N CYS A 152 -1.11 13.31 1.93
CA CYS A 152 -0.12 13.10 2.97
C CYS A 152 1.09 14.03 2.80
N ILE A 153 1.61 14.52 3.92
CA ILE A 153 3.03 14.88 4.02
C ILE A 153 3.83 13.59 3.93
N THR A 154 4.86 13.56 3.10
CA THR A 154 5.63 12.37 2.81
C THR A 154 7.08 12.51 3.29
N PHE A 155 7.61 11.40 3.78
CA PHE A 155 8.97 11.28 4.30
C PHE A 155 9.67 10.11 3.61
N PRO A 156 10.92 10.28 3.16
CA PRO A 156 11.65 9.22 2.48
C PRO A 156 12.20 8.21 3.49
N LEU A 157 12.09 6.93 3.18
CA LEU A 157 12.73 5.85 3.93
C LEU A 157 13.91 5.31 3.11
N LYS A 158 15.10 5.35 3.69
CA LYS A 158 16.35 5.07 3.00
C LYS A 158 16.93 3.72 3.36
N ASP A 159 17.58 3.05 2.42
CA ASP A 159 18.42 1.88 2.72
C ASP A 159 19.78 2.28 3.31
N LYS A 160 20.66 1.30 3.57
CA LYS A 160 22.00 1.54 4.12
C LYS A 160 22.91 2.35 3.19
N ASN A 161 22.59 2.40 1.89
CA ASN A 161 23.33 3.14 0.88
C ASN A 161 22.73 4.55 0.67
N GLY A 162 21.69 4.92 1.44
CA GLY A 162 21.00 6.21 1.30
C GLY A 162 19.96 6.26 0.19
N ASN A 163 19.71 5.15 -0.53
CA ASN A 163 18.70 5.13 -1.59
C ASN A 163 17.30 5.19 -1.00
N ILE A 164 16.42 6.01 -1.57
CA ILE A 164 15.00 6.05 -1.18
C ILE A 164 14.34 4.76 -1.68
N VAL A 165 13.99 3.87 -0.75
CA VAL A 165 13.44 2.55 -1.04
C VAL A 165 11.98 2.41 -0.67
N SER A 166 11.44 3.33 0.13
CA SER A 166 10.01 3.39 0.43
C SER A 166 9.62 4.78 0.96
N LEU A 167 8.32 5.04 1.11
CA LEU A 167 7.79 6.29 1.64
C LEU A 167 6.86 6.05 2.82
N TYR A 168 6.93 6.97 3.79
CA TYR A 168 5.91 7.14 4.82
C TYR A 168 5.05 8.37 4.50
N GLY A 169 3.75 8.27 4.77
CA GLY A 169 2.77 9.33 4.56
C GLY A 169 2.01 9.65 5.84
N ARG A 170 2.03 10.91 6.24
CA ARG A 170 1.18 11.46 7.30
C ARG A 170 0.02 12.22 6.65
N ARG A 171 -1.22 11.72 6.78
CA ARG A 171 -2.39 12.42 6.24
C ARG A 171 -2.64 13.71 7.01
N ILE A 172 -2.97 14.78 6.27
CA ILE A 172 -3.15 16.13 6.82
C ILE A 172 -4.55 16.71 6.61
N THR A 173 -5.44 15.98 5.95
CA THR A 173 -6.85 16.36 5.80
C THR A 173 -7.73 15.49 6.69
N GLU A 174 -8.68 16.11 7.38
CA GLU A 174 -9.74 15.39 8.08
C GLU A 174 -10.65 14.66 7.09
N SER A 175 -11.03 13.44 7.44
CA SER A 175 -12.06 12.68 6.72
C SER A 175 -13.44 13.22 7.12
N ASN A 176 -13.90 14.25 6.42
CA ASN A 176 -15.29 14.70 6.55
C ASN A 176 -16.22 13.68 5.88
N GLY A 177 -16.66 12.68 6.65
CA GLY A 177 -17.67 11.71 6.26
C GLY A 177 -17.32 10.27 6.66
N HIS A 178 -18.25 9.62 7.39
CA HIS A 178 -18.49 8.19 7.72
C HIS A 178 -17.37 7.14 7.80
N ASN A 179 -16.10 7.47 7.55
CA ASN A 179 -14.95 6.59 7.64
C ASN A 179 -13.82 7.31 8.40
N ALA A 180 -14.05 7.57 9.70
CA ALA A 180 -13.00 7.92 10.65
C ALA A 180 -11.95 6.80 10.84
N GLU A 181 -12.15 5.66 10.17
CA GLU A 181 -11.31 4.45 10.21
C GLU A 181 -10.04 4.50 9.34
N PHE A 182 -9.92 5.48 8.44
CA PHE A 182 -8.71 5.64 7.64
C PHE A 182 -7.62 6.31 8.47
N GLY A 183 -6.78 5.51 9.14
CA GLY A 183 -5.72 5.94 10.06
C GLY A 183 -4.88 7.14 9.60
N LYS A 184 -4.34 7.90 10.54
CA LYS A 184 -3.55 9.13 10.27
C LYS A 184 -2.18 8.86 9.62
N HIS A 185 -1.73 7.61 9.68
CA HIS A 185 -0.41 7.15 9.29
C HIS A 185 -0.53 6.12 8.17
N TYR A 186 0.20 6.34 7.09
CA TYR A 186 0.21 5.46 5.94
C TYR A 186 1.64 5.08 5.62
N TYR A 187 1.85 3.82 5.30
CA TYR A 187 3.11 3.30 4.82
C TYR A 187 2.91 2.75 3.42
N THR A 188 3.96 2.82 2.60
CA THR A 188 4.04 2.02 1.38
C THR A 188 3.97 0.53 1.71
N GLU A 189 3.35 -0.25 0.81
CA GLU A 189 3.32 -1.73 0.92
C GLU A 189 4.75 -2.27 1.01
N ASN A 190 5.00 -3.23 1.91
CA ASN A 190 6.34 -3.80 2.15
C ASN A 190 7.40 -2.75 2.53
N ARG A 191 7.06 -1.84 3.46
CA ARG A 191 7.96 -0.81 4.00
C ARG A 191 9.38 -1.35 4.25
N LYS A 192 10.36 -0.59 3.76
CA LYS A 192 11.79 -0.85 3.94
C LYS A 192 12.53 0.45 4.23
N GLY A 193 13.68 0.34 4.89
CA GLY A 193 14.52 1.48 5.17
C GLY A 193 14.13 2.24 6.45
N LEU A 194 14.98 3.20 6.79
CA LEU A 194 14.89 4.01 7.99
C LEU A 194 14.83 5.50 7.62
N TYR A 195 14.25 6.28 8.52
CA TYR A 195 14.28 7.73 8.49
C TYR A 195 15.06 8.24 9.71
N PRO A 196 15.88 9.30 9.56
CA PRO A 196 16.25 9.94 8.29
C PRO A 196 17.23 9.10 7.46
N HIS A 197 18.04 8.26 8.11
CA HIS A 197 18.99 7.34 7.48
C HIS A 197 19.38 6.23 8.47
N TYR A 198 20.17 5.26 8.02
CA TYR A 198 20.80 4.28 8.91
C TYR A 198 21.90 4.97 9.75
N PRO A 199 22.12 4.54 11.01
CA PRO A 199 23.20 5.07 11.83
C PRO A 199 24.58 4.72 11.24
N ASP A 200 25.58 5.53 11.54
CA ASP A 200 26.97 5.24 11.19
C ASP A 200 27.48 4.04 12.00
N LYS A 201 28.48 3.32 11.48
CA LYS A 201 29.11 2.19 12.17
C LYS A 201 29.73 2.56 13.52
N HIS A 202 30.05 3.84 13.73
CA HIS A 202 30.62 4.38 14.96
C HIS A 202 29.56 5.04 15.86
N THR A 203 28.27 4.94 15.55
CA THR A 203 27.21 5.47 16.41
C THR A 203 27.20 4.75 17.76
N GLU A 204 27.48 5.49 18.83
CA GLU A 204 27.50 4.98 20.21
C GLU A 204 26.12 5.05 20.88
N THR A 205 25.31 6.03 20.50
CA THR A 205 23.96 6.25 21.05
C THR A 205 22.93 6.29 19.95
N LEU A 206 21.87 5.49 20.07
CA LEU A 206 20.73 5.49 19.17
C LEU A 206 19.47 5.91 19.92
N ILE A 207 18.79 6.95 19.41
CA ILE A 207 17.46 7.35 19.89
C ILE A 207 16.43 6.82 18.89
N ILE A 208 15.48 6.02 19.37
CA ILE A 208 14.39 5.47 18.57
C ILE A 208 13.09 6.11 19.04
N THR A 209 12.32 6.64 18.10
CA THR A 209 11.03 7.27 18.37
C THR A 209 9.87 6.39 17.95
N GLU A 210 8.67 6.67 18.48
CA GLU A 210 7.45 5.97 18.08
C GLU A 210 6.99 6.35 16.67
N ALA A 211 7.22 7.60 16.26
CA ALA A 211 6.84 8.09 14.94
C ALA A 211 7.94 8.91 14.26
N ILE A 212 7.84 8.96 12.92
CA ILE A 212 8.75 9.75 12.07
C ILE A 212 8.64 11.25 12.35
N ILE A 213 7.48 11.73 12.81
CA ILE A 213 7.35 13.14 13.19
C ILE A 213 8.25 13.46 14.38
N ASP A 214 8.26 12.61 15.40
CA ASP A 214 9.10 12.84 16.58
C ASP A 214 10.58 12.76 16.20
N ALA A 215 10.95 11.82 15.32
CA ALA A 215 12.30 11.73 14.77
C ALA A 215 12.69 13.00 13.99
N ALA A 216 11.78 13.53 13.17
CA ALA A 216 12.01 14.74 12.38
C ALA A 216 12.13 15.99 13.28
N THR A 217 11.31 16.08 14.33
CA THR A 217 11.39 17.16 15.32
C THR A 217 12.71 17.10 16.09
N LEU A 218 13.14 15.91 16.52
CA LEU A 218 14.44 15.73 17.16
C LEU A 218 15.60 16.08 16.22
N GLN A 219 15.53 15.65 14.96
CA GLN A 219 16.53 15.95 13.95
C GLN A 219 16.71 17.46 13.78
N LEU A 220 15.62 18.20 13.55
CA LEU A 220 15.67 19.66 13.41
C LEU A 220 16.21 20.34 14.66
N SER A 221 15.82 19.89 15.84
CA SER A 221 16.35 20.45 17.10
C SER A 221 17.86 20.26 17.22
N ILE A 222 18.39 19.10 16.81
CA ILE A 222 19.82 18.82 16.83
C ILE A 222 20.55 19.69 15.78
N GLU A 223 20.04 19.76 14.55
CA GLU A 223 20.60 20.55 13.46
C GLU A 223 20.67 22.04 13.83
N ASN A 224 19.59 22.59 14.40
CA ASN A 224 19.52 23.99 14.80
C ASN A 224 20.50 24.31 15.95
N ASN A 225 20.61 23.43 16.95
CA ASN A 225 21.59 23.60 18.03
C ASN A 225 23.04 23.54 17.52
N GLN A 226 23.35 22.69 16.54
CA GLN A 226 24.70 22.61 15.96
C GLN A 226 25.06 23.88 15.17
N LEU A 227 24.09 24.50 14.49
CA LEU A 227 24.28 25.76 13.77
C LEU A 227 24.51 26.95 14.72
N GLU A 228 23.88 26.97 15.90
CA GLU A 228 24.11 28.01 16.91
C GLU A 228 25.51 27.93 17.53
N VAL A 229 26.02 26.72 17.78
CA VAL A 229 27.36 26.51 18.36
C VAL A 229 28.49 26.80 17.35
N SER A 230 28.20 26.80 16.05
CA SER A 230 29.18 27.03 14.99
C SER A 230 29.30 28.49 14.55
N ARG A 231 28.53 29.42 15.15
CA ARG A 231 28.58 30.87 14.91
C ARG A 231 29.36 31.58 16.02
#